data_AF-A0A7C3FX32-F1
#
_entry.id   AF-A0A7C3FX32-F1
#
_cell.length_a   1.000
_cell.length_b   1.000
_cell.length_c   1.000
_cell.angle_alpha   90.00
_cell.angle_beta   90.00
_cell.angle_gamma   90.00
#
_symmetry.space_group_name_H-M   'P 1'
#
loop_
_entity.id
_entity.type
_entity.pdbx_description
1 polymer ?
#
loop_
_entity_poly.entity_id
_entity_poly.type
_entity_poly.pdbx_seq_one_letter_code
_entity_poly.pdbx_strand_id
1 'polypeptide(L)'
;MPISPEYKTKQLFLLVGTNPLPNLVAAQLLLQPGGTVYLIYSDETFQIAERLRACLEVNVELLRVDPTNAQHIFRTVTRKLRGNMGSVGLHYTGGTKAMAVHAYRAVESACGNWIPRPVYSYLDAKDFVLRIDPEHYEQVLFDVTPKLEELAALHGARLRQNHPQREESLWGVQTATALANSAPRGSLEAWRRWFDTLSAQFGRPLPEAVKLPQAPQLAEVRAALRQDLQLSPEATVLPPEVVTSLKTKHKWFNGEWLEHYVLAQLLEVAAEVQVHDCGMSLATDQRRGKADFDFEFDVAAMRGYQFFGISCTTSTNKNVAKQKLFEAYLRARQLGGDEARVGLVCAYENAYRFEKEVVQEWLAQGKIKIFGPREWPDLAAHLKEWLITQ
;
A
#
# COMPACT_ATOMS: atom_id res chain seq x y z
N MET A 1 15.41 6.91 16.69
CA MET A 1 16.67 6.38 17.24
C MET A 1 16.48 4.89 17.40
N PRO A 2 17.51 4.04 17.26
CA PRO A 2 17.29 2.61 17.47
C PRO A 2 16.76 2.37 18.90
N ILE A 3 15.78 1.47 19.04
CA ILE A 3 15.23 1.09 20.35
C ILE A 3 16.35 0.73 21.31
N SER A 4 16.28 1.28 22.53
CA SER A 4 17.25 1.00 23.60
C SER A 4 17.43 -0.52 23.79
N PRO A 5 18.68 -1.01 23.88
CA PRO A 5 18.96 -2.44 24.05
C PRO A 5 18.28 -3.09 25.25
N GLU A 6 17.91 -2.31 26.27
CA GLU A 6 17.22 -2.79 27.47
C GLU A 6 15.79 -3.28 27.20
N TYR A 7 15.15 -2.76 26.15
CA TYR A 7 13.82 -3.18 25.74
C TYR A 7 13.82 -4.34 24.75
N LYS A 8 14.99 -4.72 24.25
CA LYS A 8 15.13 -5.90 23.39
C LYS A 8 15.15 -7.17 24.24
N THR A 9 14.46 -8.22 23.81
CA THR A 9 14.29 -9.45 24.57
C THR A 9 14.79 -10.68 23.82
N LYS A 10 15.27 -11.69 24.55
CA LYS A 10 15.67 -12.99 23.96
C LYS A 10 14.47 -13.83 23.57
N GLN A 11 13.31 -13.57 24.17
CA GLN A 11 12.11 -14.38 24.09
C GLN A 11 10.93 -13.45 23.86
N LEU A 12 10.49 -13.32 22.61
CA LEU A 12 9.48 -12.35 22.23
C LEU A 12 8.18 -13.04 21.87
N PHE A 13 7.15 -12.85 22.68
CA PHE A 13 5.80 -13.36 22.42
C PHE A 13 5.03 -12.32 21.60
N LEU A 14 4.48 -12.75 20.47
CA LEU A 14 3.70 -11.91 19.56
C LEU A 14 2.31 -12.52 19.41
N LEU A 15 1.26 -11.71 19.58
CA LEU A 15 -0.10 -12.14 19.36
C LEU A 15 -0.46 -12.00 17.88
N VAL A 16 -0.79 -13.10 17.22
CA VAL A 16 -1.14 -13.10 15.80
C VAL A 16 -2.60 -12.70 15.63
N GLY A 17 -2.83 -11.56 14.99
CA GLY A 17 -4.15 -11.09 14.54
C GLY A 17 -4.35 -11.29 13.04
N THR A 18 -5.32 -10.58 12.47
CA THR A 18 -5.58 -10.59 11.02
C THR A 18 -4.56 -9.78 10.21
N ASN A 19 -3.92 -8.79 10.85
CA ASN A 19 -2.82 -8.03 10.25
C ASN A 19 -1.48 -8.48 10.85
N PRO A 20 -0.57 -9.08 10.05
CA PRO A 20 0.76 -9.48 10.49
C PRO A 20 1.78 -8.34 10.59
N LEU A 21 1.56 -7.17 9.97
CA LEU A 21 2.55 -6.09 9.91
C LEU A 21 3.04 -5.61 11.29
N PRO A 22 2.17 -5.42 12.31
CA PRO A 22 2.63 -5.06 13.65
C PRO A 22 3.60 -6.08 14.26
N ASN A 23 3.39 -7.37 13.99
CA ASN A 23 4.26 -8.43 14.50
C ASN A 23 5.62 -8.42 13.79
N LEU A 24 5.65 -8.14 12.48
CA LEU A 24 6.92 -7.97 11.76
C LEU A 24 7.73 -6.80 12.35
N VAL A 25 7.07 -5.65 12.54
CA VAL A 25 7.70 -4.46 13.12
C VAL A 25 8.24 -4.76 14.53
N ALA A 26 7.41 -5.34 15.39
CA ALA A 26 7.82 -5.71 16.75
C ALA A 26 8.98 -6.71 16.76
N ALA A 27 8.96 -7.73 15.89
CA ALA A 27 10.03 -8.72 15.81
C ALA A 27 11.38 -8.09 15.43
N GLN A 28 11.40 -7.20 14.42
CA GLN A 28 12.63 -6.54 13.98
C GLN A 28 13.20 -5.57 15.02
N LEU A 29 12.32 -4.91 15.77
CA LEU A 29 12.74 -3.88 16.72
C LEU A 29 13.09 -4.42 18.11
N LEU A 30 12.32 -5.40 18.61
CA LEU A 30 12.37 -5.87 19.99
C LEU A 30 13.11 -7.19 20.19
N LEU A 31 13.41 -7.96 19.15
CA LEU A 31 14.14 -9.22 19.33
C LEU A 31 15.65 -8.98 19.44
N GLN A 32 16.29 -9.60 20.43
CA GLN A 32 17.76 -9.65 20.51
C GLN A 32 18.34 -10.61 19.46
N PRO A 33 19.58 -10.40 18.99
CA PRO A 33 20.26 -11.35 18.12
C PRO A 33 20.29 -12.78 18.71
N GLY A 34 19.90 -13.77 17.91
CA GLY A 34 19.79 -15.16 18.34
C GLY A 34 18.61 -15.47 19.28
N GLY A 35 17.69 -14.52 19.46
CA GLY A 35 16.45 -14.72 20.21
C GLY A 35 15.43 -15.62 19.50
N THR A 36 14.37 -15.96 20.23
CA THR A 36 13.24 -16.75 19.75
C THR A 36 11.96 -15.92 19.78
N VAL A 37 11.21 -15.97 18.69
CA VAL A 37 9.84 -15.44 18.60
C VAL A 37 8.84 -16.55 18.87
N TYR A 38 7.85 -16.26 19.72
CA TYR A 38 6.71 -17.13 19.97
C TYR A 38 5.46 -16.50 19.36
N LEU A 39 4.97 -17.07 18.27
CA LEU A 39 3.74 -16.62 17.63
C LEU A 39 2.56 -17.31 18.29
N ILE A 40 1.77 -16.55 19.06
CA ILE A 40 0.55 -17.04 19.69
C ILE A 40 -0.61 -16.84 18.72
N TYR A 41 -1.21 -17.93 18.25
CA TYR A 41 -2.18 -17.91 17.16
C TYR A 41 -3.42 -18.76 17.47
N SER A 42 -4.54 -18.42 16.83
CA SER A 42 -5.76 -19.23 16.77
C SER A 42 -5.84 -20.03 15.47
N ASP A 43 -6.75 -21.00 15.37
CA ASP A 43 -6.93 -21.78 14.13
C ASP A 43 -7.18 -20.89 12.90
N GLU A 44 -7.92 -19.79 13.07
CA GLU A 44 -8.20 -18.83 12.01
C GLU A 44 -6.97 -18.03 11.56
N THR A 45 -5.99 -17.86 12.45
CA THR A 45 -4.78 -17.05 12.21
C THR A 45 -3.53 -17.90 11.95
N PHE A 46 -3.68 -19.23 11.85
CA PHE A 46 -2.57 -20.16 11.62
C PHE A 46 -1.79 -19.85 10.34
N GLN A 47 -2.47 -19.62 9.22
CA GLN A 47 -1.80 -19.31 7.95
C GLN A 47 -1.02 -17.99 8.00
N ILE A 48 -1.51 -17.02 8.79
CA ILE A 48 -0.80 -15.74 9.02
C ILE A 48 0.46 -15.98 9.86
N ALA A 49 0.36 -16.82 10.91
CA ALA A 49 1.51 -17.18 11.74
C ALA A 49 2.59 -17.94 10.93
N GLU A 50 2.19 -18.84 10.05
CA GLU A 50 3.10 -19.56 9.14
C GLU A 50 3.83 -18.61 8.17
N ARG A 51 3.13 -17.61 7.62
CA ARG A 51 3.75 -16.59 6.76
C ARG A 51 4.71 -15.70 7.54
N LEU A 52 4.32 -15.22 8.71
CA LEU A 52 5.21 -14.49 9.61
C LEU A 52 6.47 -15.32 9.91
N ARG A 53 6.31 -16.61 10.23
CA ARG A 53 7.44 -17.53 10.44
C ARG A 53 8.35 -17.63 9.23
N ALA A 54 7.80 -17.70 8.02
CA ALA A 54 8.58 -17.79 6.79
C ALA A 54 9.30 -16.46 6.44
N CYS A 55 8.72 -15.31 6.80
CA CYS A 55 9.31 -14.00 6.58
C CYS A 55 10.35 -13.60 7.63
N LEU A 56 10.27 -14.16 8.84
CA LEU A 56 11.21 -13.86 9.92
C LEU A 56 12.44 -14.78 9.83
N GLU A 57 13.61 -14.20 9.59
CA GLU A 57 14.91 -14.92 9.55
C GLU A 57 15.46 -15.22 10.96
N VAL A 58 14.60 -15.69 11.87
CA VAL A 58 14.92 -15.93 13.29
C VAL A 58 14.33 -17.25 13.76
N ASN A 59 14.67 -17.68 14.97
CA ASN A 59 14.00 -18.84 15.55
C ASN A 59 12.55 -18.50 15.89
N VAL A 60 11.59 -19.29 15.38
CA VAL A 60 10.16 -19.04 15.57
C VAL A 60 9.47 -20.32 16.03
N GLU A 61 8.70 -20.23 17.09
CA GLU A 61 7.85 -21.30 17.59
C GLU A 61 6.38 -20.87 17.61
N LEU A 62 5.50 -21.78 17.20
CA LEU A 62 4.08 -21.53 17.07
C LEU A 62 3.32 -22.07 18.29
N LEU A 63 2.54 -21.20 18.93
CA LEU A 63 1.75 -21.52 20.13
C LEU A 63 0.26 -21.39 19.83
N ARG A 64 -0.39 -22.52 19.56
CA ARG A 64 -1.83 -22.57 19.32
C ARG A 64 -2.61 -22.26 20.60
N VAL A 65 -3.61 -21.40 20.50
CA VAL A 65 -4.57 -21.10 21.56
C VAL A 65 -6.00 -21.10 21.04
N ASP A 66 -6.96 -21.29 21.94
CA ASP A 66 -8.37 -20.99 21.67
C ASP A 66 -8.59 -19.52 22.06
N PRO A 67 -8.89 -18.62 21.09
CA PRO A 67 -8.95 -17.18 21.33
C PRO A 67 -10.12 -16.77 22.22
N THR A 68 -11.07 -17.67 22.50
CA THR A 68 -12.23 -17.45 23.37
C THR A 68 -12.06 -18.03 24.77
N ASN A 69 -11.02 -18.86 24.98
CA ASN A 69 -10.80 -19.57 26.22
C ASN A 69 -9.63 -18.96 27.02
N ALA A 70 -9.99 -18.09 27.95
CA ALA A 70 -9.09 -17.43 28.89
C ALA A 70 -8.08 -18.37 29.56
N GLN A 71 -8.56 -19.51 30.06
CA GLN A 71 -7.73 -20.46 30.79
C GLN A 71 -6.77 -21.20 29.86
N HIS A 72 -7.19 -21.51 28.63
CA HIS A 72 -6.32 -22.13 27.64
C HIS A 72 -5.18 -21.19 27.24
N ILE A 73 -5.49 -19.93 26.91
CA ILE A 73 -4.50 -18.89 26.59
C ILE A 73 -3.48 -18.77 27.73
N PHE A 74 -3.97 -18.54 28.95
CA PHE A 74 -3.12 -18.36 30.13
C PHE A 74 -2.21 -19.57 30.36
N ARG A 75 -2.75 -20.79 30.36
CA ARG A 75 -1.97 -22.01 30.62
C ARG A 75 -0.95 -22.28 29.52
N THR A 76 -1.27 -22.02 28.26
CA THR A 76 -0.34 -22.22 27.15
C THR A 76 0.86 -21.28 27.26
N VAL A 77 0.63 -19.99 27.49
CA VAL A 77 1.70 -19.00 27.68
C VAL A 77 2.53 -19.33 28.94
N THR A 78 1.88 -19.54 30.10
CA THR A 78 2.58 -19.87 31.35
C THR A 78 3.38 -21.17 31.27
N ARG A 79 2.89 -22.19 30.54
CA ARG A 79 3.64 -23.43 30.33
C ARG A 79 4.93 -23.18 29.56
N LYS A 80 4.90 -22.28 28.57
CA LYS A 80 6.08 -21.97 27.76
C LYS A 80 7.13 -21.20 28.56
N LEU A 81 6.70 -20.34 29.48
CA LEU A 81 7.56 -19.57 30.38
C LEU A 81 8.21 -20.41 31.50
N ARG A 82 8.05 -21.74 31.51
CA ARG A 82 8.70 -22.61 32.52
C ARG A 82 10.20 -22.75 32.23
N GLY A 83 11.04 -22.26 33.14
CA GLY A 83 12.49 -22.37 33.07
C GLY A 83 13.18 -21.00 33.01
N ASN A 84 14.51 -20.99 32.94
CA ASN A 84 15.25 -19.74 32.75
C ASN A 84 15.30 -19.41 31.26
N MET A 85 14.50 -18.43 30.82
CA MET A 85 14.49 -18.00 29.42
C MET A 85 15.23 -16.67 29.16
N GLY A 86 15.87 -16.09 30.18
CA GLY A 86 16.49 -14.77 30.08
C GLY A 86 15.44 -13.64 30.04
N SER A 87 15.62 -12.67 29.14
CA SER A 87 14.68 -11.55 28.96
C SER A 87 13.46 -11.96 28.14
N VAL A 88 12.27 -11.61 28.64
CA VAL A 88 10.97 -11.92 28.04
C VAL A 88 10.28 -10.63 27.61
N GLY A 89 9.72 -10.63 26.40
CA GLY A 89 8.87 -9.56 25.89
C GLY A 89 7.51 -10.09 25.45
N LEU A 90 6.47 -9.29 25.64
CA LEU A 90 5.14 -9.51 25.08
C LEU A 90 4.74 -8.30 24.23
N HIS A 91 4.44 -8.55 22.96
CA HIS A 91 3.84 -7.57 22.07
C HIS A 91 2.37 -7.93 21.80
N TYR A 92 1.46 -7.03 22.15
CA TYR A 92 0.02 -7.31 22.19
C TYR A 92 -0.84 -6.36 21.35
N THR A 93 -0.29 -5.80 20.27
CA THR A 93 -1.10 -5.09 19.26
C THR A 93 -2.06 -6.04 18.52
N GLY A 94 -1.60 -7.25 18.21
CA GLY A 94 -2.41 -8.25 17.51
C GLY A 94 -3.23 -9.16 18.43
N GLY A 95 -3.85 -10.18 17.83
CA GLY A 95 -4.73 -11.12 18.52
C GLY A 95 -6.08 -10.50 18.93
N THR A 96 -6.92 -11.31 19.57
CA THR A 96 -8.17 -10.80 20.16
C THR A 96 -7.89 -10.09 21.48
N LYS A 97 -8.84 -9.27 21.94
CA LYS A 97 -8.75 -8.64 23.28
C LYS A 97 -8.57 -9.68 24.40
N ALA A 98 -9.21 -10.84 24.27
CA ALA A 98 -9.05 -11.94 25.23
C ALA A 98 -7.63 -12.52 25.19
N MET A 99 -7.04 -12.71 24.01
CA MET A 99 -5.64 -13.10 23.87
C MET A 99 -4.71 -12.09 24.55
N ALA A 100 -4.88 -10.80 24.27
CA ALA A 100 -4.08 -9.72 24.87
C ALA A 100 -4.13 -9.76 26.41
N VAL A 101 -5.33 -9.73 26.99
CA VAL A 101 -5.52 -9.73 28.44
C VAL A 101 -4.93 -10.98 29.10
N HIS A 102 -5.20 -12.17 28.54
CA HIS A 102 -4.81 -13.42 29.20
C HIS A 102 -3.35 -13.79 28.96
N ALA A 103 -2.74 -13.37 27.84
CA ALA A 103 -1.30 -13.49 27.63
C ALA A 103 -0.54 -12.52 28.54
N TYR A 104 -1.01 -11.27 28.68
CA TYR A 104 -0.41 -10.30 29.61
C TYR A 104 -0.39 -10.84 31.03
N ARG A 105 -1.56 -11.28 31.54
CA ARG A 105 -1.67 -11.89 32.88
C ARG A 105 -0.79 -13.12 33.06
N ALA A 106 -0.60 -13.91 32.00
CA ALA A 106 0.27 -15.09 32.07
C ALA A 106 1.74 -14.72 32.22
N VAL A 107 2.22 -13.76 31.42
CA VAL A 107 3.60 -13.24 31.52
C VAL A 107 3.82 -12.57 32.87
N GLU A 108 2.88 -11.73 33.31
CA GLU A 108 2.95 -11.04 34.61
C GLU A 108 3.01 -12.04 35.77
N SER A 109 2.12 -13.03 35.76
CA SER A 109 2.07 -14.06 36.81
C SER A 109 3.30 -14.96 36.82
N ALA A 110 3.86 -15.29 35.65
CA ALA A 110 5.00 -16.21 35.56
C ALA A 110 6.34 -15.51 35.81
N CYS A 111 6.46 -14.25 35.40
CA CYS A 111 7.71 -13.53 35.32
C CYS A 111 7.77 -12.26 36.20
N GLY A 112 6.77 -12.01 37.06
CA GLY A 112 6.69 -10.78 37.86
C GLY A 112 7.90 -10.49 38.75
N ASN A 113 8.62 -11.53 39.18
CA ASN A 113 9.85 -11.41 39.99
C ASN A 113 11.14 -11.65 39.19
N TRP A 114 11.07 -11.76 37.86
CA TRP A 114 12.25 -12.03 37.02
C TRP A 114 13.11 -10.77 36.85
N ILE A 115 14.41 -11.00 36.67
CA ILE A 115 15.39 -9.96 36.34
C ILE A 115 16.11 -10.41 35.05
N PRO A 116 16.07 -9.61 33.96
CA PRO A 116 15.32 -8.36 33.82
C PRO A 116 13.80 -8.58 33.86
N ARG A 117 13.05 -7.51 34.20
CA ARG A 117 11.59 -7.54 34.19
C ARG A 117 11.07 -7.77 32.76
N PRO A 118 9.89 -8.39 32.58
CA PRO A 118 9.28 -8.52 31.27
C PRO A 118 9.01 -7.16 30.62
N VAL A 119 9.20 -7.09 29.31
CA VAL A 119 8.89 -5.92 28.49
C VAL A 119 7.51 -6.11 27.86
N TYR A 120 6.58 -5.20 28.12
CA TYR A 120 5.25 -5.21 27.52
C TYR A 120 5.18 -4.08 26.50
N SER A 121 4.71 -4.37 25.29
CA SER A 121 4.66 -3.36 24.23
C SER A 121 3.47 -3.50 23.30
N TYR A 122 3.10 -2.39 22.65
CA TYR A 122 2.16 -2.35 21.56
C TYR A 122 2.47 -1.17 20.63
N LEU A 123 2.23 -1.36 19.34
CA LEU A 123 2.20 -0.29 18.35
C LEU A 123 0.91 0.49 18.46
N ASP A 124 1.05 1.78 18.74
CA ASP A 124 0.03 2.79 18.58
C ASP A 124 0.04 3.25 17.13
N ALA A 125 -1.01 2.86 16.43
CA ALA A 125 -1.20 3.10 15.03
C ALA A 125 -1.21 4.63 14.76
N LYS A 126 -1.99 5.38 15.54
CA LYS A 126 -2.29 6.81 15.30
C LYS A 126 -1.05 7.69 15.20
N ASP A 127 -0.07 7.45 16.07
CA ASP A 127 1.12 8.30 16.20
C ASP A 127 2.39 7.63 15.66
N PHE A 128 2.31 6.41 15.11
CA PHE A 128 3.44 5.56 14.69
C PHE A 128 4.46 5.30 15.80
N VAL A 129 3.93 5.07 17.00
CA VAL A 129 4.72 4.94 18.21
C VAL A 129 4.68 3.51 18.72
N LEU A 130 5.83 2.94 19.03
CA LEU A 130 5.90 1.75 19.87
C LEU A 130 5.83 2.19 21.33
N ARG A 131 4.77 1.80 22.02
CA ARG A 131 4.60 2.04 23.45
C ARG A 131 5.13 0.85 24.22
N ILE A 132 5.88 1.13 25.27
CA ILE A 132 6.47 0.15 26.18
C ILE A 132 6.05 0.51 27.59
N ASP A 133 5.35 -0.41 28.26
CA ASP A 133 4.83 -0.16 29.60
C ASP A 133 5.99 0.08 30.60
N PRO A 134 5.80 0.97 31.59
CA PRO A 134 4.55 1.69 31.87
C PRO A 134 4.40 3.04 31.13
N GLU A 135 5.50 3.72 30.78
CA GLU A 135 5.45 5.12 30.33
C GLU A 135 6.44 5.45 29.21
N HIS A 136 7.14 4.46 28.65
CA HIS A 136 8.11 4.70 27.60
C HIS A 136 7.47 4.56 26.21
N TYR A 137 7.96 5.33 25.26
CA TYR A 137 7.47 5.28 23.90
C TYR A 137 8.54 5.77 22.91
N GLU A 138 8.55 5.20 21.71
CA GLU A 138 9.50 5.54 20.64
C GLU A 138 8.76 5.70 19.32
N GLN A 139 9.13 6.71 18.53
CA GLN A 139 8.65 6.82 17.15
C GLN A 139 9.39 5.82 16.28
N VAL A 140 8.65 4.94 15.62
CA VAL A 140 9.22 3.76 14.93
C VAL A 140 8.85 3.67 13.45
N LEU A 141 8.15 4.67 12.90
CA LEU A 141 7.67 4.67 11.52
C LEU A 141 8.76 4.23 10.53
N PHE A 142 9.96 4.81 10.65
CA PHE A 142 11.07 4.61 9.71
C PHE A 142 12.08 3.55 10.14
N ASP A 143 11.92 2.94 11.31
CA ASP A 143 12.87 1.94 11.79
C ASP A 143 12.68 0.58 11.10
N VAL A 144 11.53 0.39 10.43
CA VAL A 144 11.19 -0.80 9.64
C VAL A 144 10.67 -0.34 8.28
N THR A 145 11.31 -0.81 7.20
CA THR A 145 11.09 -0.33 5.83
C THR A 145 10.81 -1.49 4.87
N PRO A 146 9.69 -2.23 5.05
CA PRO A 146 9.37 -3.35 4.18
C PRO A 146 9.06 -2.85 2.77
N LYS A 147 9.40 -3.67 1.78
CA LYS A 147 9.03 -3.43 0.38
C LYS A 147 7.59 -3.86 0.10
N LEU A 148 7.01 -3.39 -1.00
CA LEU A 148 5.66 -3.77 -1.43
C LEU A 148 5.52 -5.28 -1.64
N GLU A 149 6.56 -5.93 -2.16
CA GLU A 149 6.59 -7.38 -2.37
C GLU A 149 6.62 -8.14 -1.04
N GLU A 150 7.37 -7.65 -0.05
CA GLU A 150 7.44 -8.22 1.30
C GLU A 150 6.09 -8.07 2.01
N LEU A 151 5.45 -6.91 1.89
CA LEU A 151 4.11 -6.67 2.42
C LEU A 151 3.08 -7.60 1.77
N ALA A 152 3.11 -7.76 0.43
CA ALA A 152 2.24 -8.71 -0.26
C ALA A 152 2.46 -10.16 0.22
N ALA A 153 3.73 -10.59 0.33
CA ALA A 153 4.09 -11.92 0.79
C ALA A 153 3.60 -12.20 2.22
N LEU A 154 3.70 -11.20 3.11
CA LEU A 154 3.23 -11.27 4.49
C LEU A 154 1.71 -11.56 4.56
N HIS A 155 0.95 -11.03 3.61
CA HIS A 155 -0.49 -11.26 3.48
C HIS A 155 -0.85 -12.50 2.66
N GLY A 156 0.12 -13.28 2.19
CA GLY A 156 -0.11 -14.49 1.40
C GLY A 156 -0.52 -14.20 -0.05
N ALA A 157 -0.31 -12.97 -0.50
CA ALA A 157 -0.55 -12.57 -1.86
C ALA A 157 0.68 -12.84 -2.71
N ARG A 158 0.48 -13.54 -3.84
CA ARG A 158 1.49 -13.67 -4.88
C ARG A 158 1.24 -12.59 -5.91
N LEU A 159 2.20 -11.70 -6.12
CA LEU A 159 2.08 -10.65 -7.12
C LEU A 159 2.17 -11.23 -8.54
N ARG A 160 1.52 -10.57 -9.49
CA ARG A 160 1.67 -10.86 -10.92
C ARG A 160 3.15 -10.72 -11.32
N GLN A 161 3.58 -11.51 -12.29
CA GLN A 161 4.95 -11.39 -12.82
C GLN A 161 5.20 -9.96 -13.32
N ASN A 162 6.41 -9.43 -13.05
CA ASN A 162 6.82 -8.06 -13.40
C ASN A 162 5.99 -6.96 -12.72
N HIS A 163 5.41 -7.23 -11.54
CA HIS A 163 4.69 -6.24 -10.74
C HIS A 163 5.25 -6.17 -9.30
N PRO A 164 5.18 -5.00 -8.65
CA PRO A 164 4.72 -3.73 -9.22
C PRO A 164 5.69 -3.17 -10.29
N GLN A 165 5.15 -2.44 -11.25
CA GLN A 165 5.92 -1.79 -12.29
C GLN A 165 6.55 -0.50 -11.73
N ARG A 166 7.83 -0.26 -12.01
CA ARG A 166 8.60 0.88 -11.47
C ARG A 166 8.92 1.90 -12.56
N GLU A 167 9.80 2.85 -12.25
CA GLU A 167 10.18 3.97 -13.12
C GLU A 167 10.53 3.54 -14.55
N GLU A 168 11.28 2.44 -14.71
CA GLU A 168 11.68 1.90 -16.02
C GLU A 168 10.51 1.42 -16.90
N SER A 169 9.34 1.21 -16.30
CA SER A 169 8.12 0.81 -17.01
C SER A 169 7.29 2.01 -17.47
N LEU A 170 7.65 3.23 -17.08
CA LEU A 170 6.91 4.44 -17.45
C LEU A 170 6.97 4.68 -18.97
N TRP A 171 5.84 5.08 -19.55
CA TRP A 171 5.72 5.38 -20.96
C TRP A 171 4.78 6.56 -21.16
N GLY A 172 5.09 7.41 -22.14
CA GLY A 172 4.24 8.54 -22.51
C GLY A 172 4.11 9.61 -21.41
N VAL A 173 5.10 9.74 -20.51
CA VAL A 173 5.01 10.62 -19.33
C VAL A 173 4.75 12.07 -19.73
N GLN A 174 5.34 12.53 -20.84
CA GLN A 174 5.12 13.89 -21.33
C GLN A 174 3.68 14.08 -21.80
N THR A 175 3.14 13.12 -22.57
CA THR A 175 1.74 13.13 -23.01
C THR A 175 0.79 13.05 -21.83
N ALA A 176 1.07 12.19 -20.85
CA ALA A 176 0.28 12.03 -19.62
C ALA A 176 0.26 13.33 -18.80
N THR A 177 1.41 13.99 -18.66
CA THR A 177 1.54 15.29 -17.98
C THR A 177 0.77 16.38 -18.71
N ALA A 178 0.87 16.46 -20.04
CA ALA A 178 0.10 17.42 -20.84
C ALA A 178 -1.42 17.15 -20.74
N LEU A 179 -1.84 15.89 -20.65
CA LEU A 179 -3.24 15.53 -20.41
C LEU A 179 -3.71 15.99 -19.03
N ALA A 180 -2.92 15.73 -17.98
CA ALA A 180 -3.19 16.19 -16.63
C ALA A 180 -3.34 17.73 -16.55
N ASN A 181 -2.40 18.47 -17.16
CA ASN A 181 -2.39 19.94 -17.20
C ASN A 181 -3.54 20.56 -17.99
N SER A 182 -4.12 19.80 -18.91
CA SER A 182 -5.25 20.25 -19.74
C SER A 182 -6.60 19.73 -19.21
N ALA A 183 -6.62 18.82 -18.24
CA ALA A 183 -7.84 18.21 -17.71
C ALA A 183 -8.84 19.22 -17.12
N PRO A 184 -8.41 20.26 -16.35
CA PRO A 184 -9.32 21.32 -15.90
C PRO A 184 -10.06 22.06 -17.02
N ARG A 185 -9.51 22.02 -18.25
CA ARG A 185 -10.04 22.67 -19.44
C ARG A 185 -10.90 21.72 -20.30
N GLY A 186 -11.28 20.55 -19.77
CA GLY A 186 -12.14 19.58 -20.46
C GLY A 186 -11.43 18.77 -21.55
N SER A 187 -10.12 18.58 -21.45
CA SER A 187 -9.35 17.83 -22.47
C SER A 187 -9.66 16.33 -22.51
N LEU A 188 -10.12 15.75 -21.41
CA LEU A 188 -10.32 14.29 -21.26
C LEU A 188 -11.36 13.72 -22.21
N GLU A 189 -12.49 14.42 -22.41
CA GLU A 189 -13.50 13.97 -23.37
C GLU A 189 -12.99 14.06 -24.80
N ALA A 190 -12.25 15.12 -25.14
CA ALA A 190 -11.67 15.28 -26.46
C ALA A 190 -10.62 14.19 -26.73
N TRP A 191 -9.80 13.86 -25.73
CA TRP A 191 -8.85 12.76 -25.78
C TRP A 191 -9.56 11.43 -25.99
N ARG A 192 -10.64 11.17 -25.24
CA ARG A 192 -11.44 9.96 -25.38
C ARG A 192 -12.00 9.80 -26.79
N ARG A 193 -12.63 10.85 -27.32
CA ARG A 193 -13.18 10.84 -28.69
C ARG A 193 -12.10 10.59 -29.73
N TRP A 194 -10.92 11.19 -29.56
CA TRP A 194 -9.80 10.92 -30.44
C TRP A 194 -9.32 9.47 -30.32
N PHE A 195 -9.19 8.95 -29.10
CA PHE A 195 -8.78 7.57 -28.87
C PHE A 195 -9.77 6.56 -29.48
N ASP A 196 -11.07 6.85 -29.48
CA ASP A 196 -12.07 5.98 -30.14
C ASP A 196 -11.79 5.88 -31.65
N THR A 197 -11.27 6.93 -32.29
CA THR A 197 -10.85 6.88 -33.71
C THR A 197 -9.58 6.03 -33.92
N LEU A 198 -8.63 6.10 -32.98
CA LEU A 198 -7.40 5.30 -33.01
C LEU A 198 -7.70 3.83 -32.75
N SER A 199 -8.51 3.54 -31.74
CA SER A 199 -8.84 2.16 -31.31
C SER A 199 -9.62 1.40 -32.39
N ALA A 200 -10.45 2.08 -33.17
CA ALA A 200 -11.13 1.52 -34.34
C ALA A 200 -10.16 0.95 -35.40
N GLN A 201 -8.89 1.40 -35.41
CA GLN A 201 -7.86 0.87 -36.32
C GLN A 201 -7.15 -0.37 -35.78
N PHE A 202 -7.09 -0.58 -34.46
CA PHE A 202 -6.35 -1.70 -33.87
C PHE A 202 -6.92 -3.09 -34.21
N GLY A 203 -8.20 -3.14 -34.61
CA GLY A 203 -8.87 -4.36 -35.08
C GLY A 203 -8.67 -4.66 -36.56
N ARG A 204 -8.08 -3.73 -37.35
CA ARG A 204 -7.94 -3.88 -38.80
C ARG A 204 -6.66 -4.63 -39.17
N PRO A 205 -6.67 -5.52 -40.19
CA PRO A 205 -5.46 -6.19 -40.68
C PRO A 205 -4.42 -5.21 -41.25
N LEU A 206 -4.90 -4.15 -41.91
CA LEU A 206 -4.11 -3.03 -42.42
C LEU A 206 -4.70 -1.73 -41.85
N PRO A 207 -4.12 -1.19 -40.76
CA PRO A 207 -4.53 0.08 -40.18
C PRO A 207 -4.33 1.24 -41.15
N GLU A 208 -5.22 2.22 -41.13
CA GLU A 208 -5.03 3.49 -41.85
C GLU A 208 -4.29 4.52 -40.98
N ALA A 209 -3.75 5.56 -41.62
CA ALA A 209 -3.18 6.70 -40.91
C ALA A 209 -4.27 7.43 -40.11
N VAL A 210 -3.99 7.76 -38.84
CA VAL A 210 -4.95 8.43 -37.95
C VAL A 210 -4.51 9.87 -37.73
N LYS A 211 -5.40 10.85 -37.93
CA LYS A 211 -5.05 12.25 -37.60
C LYS A 211 -4.69 12.37 -36.12
N LEU A 212 -3.64 13.12 -35.81
CA LEU A 212 -3.32 13.49 -34.44
C LEU A 212 -4.48 14.28 -33.81
N PRO A 213 -4.63 14.33 -32.47
CA PRO A 213 -5.75 15.00 -31.83
C PRO A 213 -5.79 16.49 -32.20
N GLN A 214 -6.85 16.93 -32.87
CA GLN A 214 -6.95 18.29 -33.44
C GLN A 214 -7.62 19.31 -32.51
N ALA A 215 -8.32 18.86 -31.47
CA ALA A 215 -9.03 19.74 -30.55
C ALA A 215 -8.08 20.81 -29.96
N PRO A 216 -8.47 22.11 -29.90
CA PRO A 216 -7.59 23.17 -29.42
C PRO A 216 -7.04 22.92 -28.01
N GLN A 217 -7.86 22.37 -27.12
CA GLN A 217 -7.48 22.01 -25.75
C GLN A 217 -6.47 20.85 -25.66
N LEU A 218 -6.18 20.15 -26.77
CA LEU A 218 -5.18 19.09 -26.87
C LEU A 218 -3.91 19.57 -27.60
N ALA A 219 -3.69 20.87 -27.79
CA ALA A 219 -2.53 21.37 -28.52
C ALA A 219 -1.19 20.94 -27.87
N GLU A 220 -1.05 21.11 -26.56
CA GLU A 220 0.12 20.67 -25.80
C GLU A 220 0.23 19.14 -25.77
N VAL A 221 -0.89 18.44 -25.59
CA VAL A 221 -0.96 16.97 -25.62
C VAL A 221 -0.49 16.43 -26.96
N ARG A 222 -0.88 17.06 -28.07
CA ARG A 222 -0.45 16.69 -29.42
C ARG A 222 1.06 16.88 -29.60
N ALA A 223 1.62 17.97 -29.05
CA ALA A 223 3.06 18.21 -29.12
C ALA A 223 3.85 17.16 -28.32
N ALA A 224 3.42 16.87 -27.09
CA ALA A 224 4.01 15.85 -26.25
C ALA A 224 3.90 14.44 -26.86
N LEU A 225 2.75 14.12 -27.46
CA LEU A 225 2.55 12.83 -28.15
C LEU A 225 3.49 12.66 -29.34
N ARG A 226 3.77 13.73 -30.10
CA ARG A 226 4.78 13.66 -31.17
C ARG A 226 6.16 13.32 -30.60
N GLN A 227 6.53 13.94 -29.48
CA GLN A 227 7.82 13.70 -28.84
C GLN A 227 7.94 12.27 -28.31
N ASP A 228 6.94 11.78 -27.58
CA ASP A 228 6.90 10.41 -27.04
C ASP A 228 6.93 9.35 -28.16
N LEU A 229 6.37 9.67 -29.33
CA LEU A 229 6.35 8.81 -30.52
C LEU A 229 7.51 9.06 -31.49
N GLN A 230 8.41 10.01 -31.20
CA GLN A 230 9.54 10.40 -32.05
C GLN A 230 9.11 10.81 -33.47
N LEU A 231 7.96 11.47 -33.60
CA LEU A 231 7.45 12.01 -34.86
C LEU A 231 8.04 13.40 -35.14
N SER A 232 8.05 13.82 -36.42
CA SER A 232 8.45 15.19 -36.76
C SER A 232 7.50 16.22 -36.10
N PRO A 233 7.99 17.42 -35.74
CA PRO A 233 7.17 18.48 -35.15
C PRO A 233 5.96 18.89 -36.02
N GLU A 234 6.09 18.75 -37.34
CA GLU A 234 5.10 19.10 -38.36
C GLU A 234 4.13 17.94 -38.66
N ALA A 235 4.37 16.73 -38.13
CA ALA A 235 3.53 15.57 -38.38
C ALA A 235 2.07 15.87 -38.01
N THR A 236 1.12 15.63 -38.91
CA THR A 236 -0.32 15.86 -38.68
C THR A 236 -1.10 14.56 -38.46
N VAL A 237 -0.48 13.43 -38.77
CA VAL A 237 -1.07 12.08 -38.69
C VAL A 237 -0.10 11.12 -38.01
N LEU A 238 -0.66 10.09 -37.38
CA LEU A 238 0.02 8.86 -37.01
C LEU A 238 0.09 7.96 -38.23
N PRO A 239 1.29 7.62 -38.74
CA PRO A 239 1.44 6.67 -39.83
C PRO A 239 0.91 5.27 -39.47
N PRO A 240 0.48 4.45 -40.45
CA PRO A 240 -0.04 3.09 -40.22
C PRO A 240 0.88 2.18 -39.38
N GLU A 241 2.19 2.27 -39.58
CA GLU A 241 3.20 1.51 -38.83
C GLU A 241 3.24 1.90 -37.35
N VAL A 242 3.05 3.20 -37.05
CA VAL A 242 2.95 3.70 -35.68
C VAL A 242 1.62 3.27 -35.06
N VAL A 243 0.51 3.40 -35.79
CA VAL A 243 -0.81 2.90 -35.31
C VAL A 243 -0.74 1.41 -34.95
N THR A 244 -0.03 0.61 -35.75
CA THR A 244 0.17 -0.81 -35.50
C THR A 244 0.95 -1.05 -34.21
N SER A 245 2.04 -0.32 -33.96
CA SER A 245 2.85 -0.50 -32.75
C SER A 245 2.09 -0.11 -31.47
N LEU A 246 1.23 0.91 -31.54
CA LEU A 246 0.43 1.41 -30.43
C LEU A 246 -0.70 0.48 -29.99
N LYS A 247 -1.03 -0.55 -30.77
CA LYS A 247 -2.00 -1.58 -30.35
C LYS A 247 -1.62 -2.21 -29.01
N THR A 248 -0.33 -2.42 -28.76
CA THR A 248 0.18 -2.98 -27.49
C THR A 248 -0.01 -2.03 -26.30
N LYS A 249 -0.20 -0.73 -26.57
CA LYS A 249 -0.42 0.34 -25.59
C LYS A 249 -1.89 0.79 -25.52
N HIS A 250 -2.83 0.03 -26.09
CA HIS A 250 -4.26 0.39 -26.10
C HIS A 250 -4.79 0.81 -24.72
N LYS A 251 -4.45 0.07 -23.67
CA LYS A 251 -4.93 0.37 -22.31
C LYS A 251 -4.38 1.69 -21.75
N TRP A 252 -3.13 2.03 -22.08
CA TRP A 252 -2.53 3.32 -21.76
C TRP A 252 -3.39 4.46 -22.29
N PHE A 253 -3.71 4.45 -23.59
CA PHE A 253 -4.53 5.50 -24.20
C PHE A 253 -5.97 5.53 -23.66
N ASN A 254 -6.48 4.37 -23.25
CA ASN A 254 -7.83 4.20 -22.70
C ASN A 254 -7.97 4.77 -21.28
N GLY A 255 -6.88 4.86 -20.50
CA GLY A 255 -6.93 5.41 -19.14
C GLY A 255 -5.73 5.08 -18.24
N GLU A 256 -4.95 4.03 -18.53
CA GLU A 256 -3.78 3.68 -17.69
C GLU A 256 -2.70 4.78 -17.72
N TRP A 257 -2.73 5.70 -18.69
CA TRP A 257 -1.86 6.89 -18.70
C TRP A 257 -1.91 7.67 -17.38
N LEU A 258 -3.05 7.66 -16.67
CA LEU A 258 -3.20 8.33 -15.39
C LEU A 258 -2.37 7.64 -14.29
N GLU A 259 -2.24 6.32 -14.31
CA GLU A 259 -1.40 5.57 -13.36
C GLU A 259 0.08 5.89 -13.56
N HIS A 260 0.51 5.95 -14.83
CA HIS A 260 1.85 6.37 -15.22
C HIS A 260 2.14 7.81 -14.77
N TYR A 261 1.16 8.72 -14.95
CA TYR A 261 1.27 10.10 -14.49
C TYR A 261 1.44 10.16 -12.97
N VAL A 262 0.57 9.49 -12.23
CA VAL A 262 0.59 9.50 -10.76
C VAL A 262 1.89 8.92 -10.21
N LEU A 263 2.40 7.82 -10.78
CA LEU A 263 3.69 7.25 -10.39
C LEU A 263 4.84 8.21 -10.68
N ALA A 264 4.85 8.87 -11.86
CA ALA A 264 5.86 9.87 -12.18
C ALA A 264 5.87 11.03 -11.17
N GLN A 265 4.69 11.57 -10.83
CA GLN A 265 4.55 12.64 -9.83
C GLN A 265 4.95 12.19 -8.42
N LEU A 266 4.70 10.93 -8.06
CA LEU A 266 5.15 10.37 -6.79
C LEU A 266 6.67 10.24 -6.73
N LEU A 267 7.30 9.75 -7.82
CA LEU A 267 8.75 9.59 -7.90
C LEU A 267 9.49 10.92 -7.76
N GLU A 268 8.94 12.02 -8.31
CA GLU A 268 9.50 13.37 -8.17
C GLU A 268 9.67 13.82 -6.71
N VAL A 269 8.78 13.39 -5.82
CA VAL A 269 8.78 13.79 -4.40
C VAL A 269 9.25 12.69 -3.46
N ALA A 270 9.41 11.45 -3.94
CA ALA A 270 9.60 10.25 -3.11
C ALA A 270 10.78 10.39 -2.13
N ALA A 271 11.93 10.87 -2.61
CA ALA A 271 13.12 11.06 -1.79
C ALA A 271 12.90 12.11 -0.68
N GLU A 272 12.19 13.20 -0.98
CA GLU A 272 11.94 14.28 -0.02
C GLU A 272 11.01 13.84 1.10
N VAL A 273 10.00 13.02 0.78
CA VAL A 273 9.01 12.52 1.76
C VAL A 273 9.36 11.16 2.35
N GLN A 274 10.56 10.65 2.08
CA GLN A 274 11.07 9.37 2.58
C GLN A 274 10.21 8.16 2.16
N VAL A 275 9.62 8.19 0.97
CA VAL A 275 9.06 6.99 0.32
C VAL A 275 10.22 6.16 -0.20
N HIS A 276 10.43 4.98 0.40
CA HIS A 276 11.53 4.08 0.05
C HIS A 276 11.16 3.01 -0.97
N ASP A 277 9.87 2.81 -1.22
CA ASP A 277 9.39 1.89 -2.26
C ASP A 277 8.06 2.36 -2.87
N CYS A 278 7.95 2.42 -4.20
CA CYS A 278 6.69 2.77 -4.87
C CYS A 278 6.60 2.24 -6.31
N GLY A 279 5.39 1.93 -6.78
CA GLY A 279 5.17 1.35 -8.09
C GLY A 279 3.71 1.33 -8.50
N MET A 280 3.44 0.99 -9.76
CA MET A 280 2.09 0.93 -10.33
C MET A 280 1.65 -0.50 -10.63
N SER A 281 0.33 -0.66 -10.79
CA SER A 281 -0.34 -1.92 -11.11
C SER A 281 -0.01 -3.04 -10.10
N LEU A 282 0.08 -2.70 -8.81
CA LEU A 282 0.35 -3.67 -7.75
C LEU A 282 -0.86 -4.62 -7.61
N ALA A 283 -0.75 -5.82 -8.19
CA ALA A 283 -1.86 -6.75 -8.31
C ALA A 283 -1.47 -8.19 -8.06
N THR A 284 -2.41 -8.98 -7.53
CA THR A 284 -2.20 -10.41 -7.27
C THR A 284 -2.36 -11.27 -8.53
N ASP A 285 -1.62 -12.38 -8.60
CA ASP A 285 -1.75 -13.39 -9.64
C ASP A 285 -2.97 -14.30 -9.36
N GLN A 286 -4.01 -14.06 -10.15
CA GLN A 286 -5.29 -14.78 -10.13
C GLN A 286 -5.22 -16.16 -10.83
N ARG A 287 -4.17 -16.45 -11.61
CA ARG A 287 -4.18 -17.57 -12.57
C ARG A 287 -3.68 -18.89 -11.98
N ARG A 288 -2.99 -18.89 -10.83
CA ARG A 288 -2.29 -20.08 -10.29
C ARG A 288 -2.88 -20.62 -8.98
N GLY A 289 -4.19 -20.48 -8.79
CA GLY A 289 -4.92 -20.89 -7.58
C GLY A 289 -5.30 -19.69 -6.70
N LYS A 290 -6.25 -19.88 -5.77
CA LYS A 290 -6.71 -18.82 -4.85
C LYS A 290 -5.51 -18.32 -4.03
N ALA A 291 -5.04 -17.10 -4.31
CA ALA A 291 -4.28 -16.36 -3.31
C ALA A 291 -5.15 -16.21 -2.06
N ASP A 292 -4.55 -16.29 -0.86
CA ASP A 292 -5.27 -16.09 0.41
C ASP A 292 -5.85 -14.68 0.49
N PHE A 293 -5.24 -13.74 -0.23
CA PHE A 293 -5.63 -12.35 -0.30
C PHE A 293 -5.52 -11.85 -1.74
N ASP A 294 -6.58 -11.21 -2.23
CA ASP A 294 -6.66 -10.62 -3.56
C ASP A 294 -6.82 -9.11 -3.48
N PHE A 295 -5.99 -8.40 -4.23
CA PHE A 295 -6.03 -6.96 -4.36
C PHE A 295 -5.40 -6.49 -5.67
N GLU A 296 -5.77 -5.27 -6.03
CA GLU A 296 -5.21 -4.49 -7.12
C GLU A 296 -5.20 -3.02 -6.68
N PHE A 297 -4.03 -2.39 -6.78
CA PHE A 297 -3.84 -0.95 -6.62
C PHE A 297 -3.18 -0.40 -7.88
N ASP A 298 -3.73 0.71 -8.36
CA ASP A 298 -3.26 1.38 -9.56
C ASP A 298 -1.87 1.98 -9.31
N VAL A 299 -1.65 2.62 -8.15
CA VAL A 299 -0.32 3.01 -7.64
C VAL A 299 -0.22 2.69 -6.15
N ALA A 300 0.95 2.27 -5.67
CA ALA A 300 1.21 1.98 -4.27
C ALA A 300 2.56 2.53 -3.83
N ALA A 301 2.67 2.89 -2.55
CA ALA A 301 3.89 3.41 -1.95
C ALA A 301 4.07 2.94 -0.50
N MET A 302 5.32 2.83 -0.08
CA MET A 302 5.74 2.56 1.29
C MET A 302 6.54 3.75 1.81
N ARG A 303 6.18 4.23 3.00
CA ARG A 303 6.91 5.26 3.74
C ARG A 303 7.13 4.74 5.15
N GLY A 304 8.35 4.29 5.46
CA GLY A 304 8.57 3.49 6.66
C GLY A 304 7.77 2.18 6.59
N TYR A 305 7.04 1.81 7.64
CA TYR A 305 6.10 0.68 7.52
C TYR A 305 4.69 1.08 7.06
N GLN A 306 4.43 2.37 6.81
CA GLN A 306 3.11 2.83 6.39
C GLN A 306 2.87 2.58 4.89
N PHE A 307 1.73 1.96 4.59
CA PHE A 307 1.28 1.69 3.23
C PHE A 307 0.36 2.79 2.70
N PHE A 308 0.58 3.21 1.45
CA PHE A 308 -0.29 4.10 0.70
C PHE A 308 -0.78 3.39 -0.56
N GLY A 309 -2.10 3.25 -0.69
CA GLY A 309 -2.74 2.73 -1.91
C GLY A 309 -3.44 3.86 -2.66
N ILE A 310 -3.20 4.00 -3.95
CA ILE A 310 -3.82 5.03 -4.79
C ILE A 310 -4.60 4.34 -5.91
N SER A 311 -5.87 4.69 -6.06
CA SER A 311 -6.67 4.31 -7.23
C SER A 311 -6.79 5.48 -8.20
N CYS A 312 -6.77 5.17 -9.49
CA CYS A 312 -6.85 6.09 -10.60
C CYS A 312 -8.13 5.82 -11.41
N THR A 313 -8.83 6.87 -11.82
CA THR A 313 -9.94 6.75 -12.76
C THR A 313 -10.14 7.99 -13.60
N THR A 314 -10.25 7.80 -14.91
CA THR A 314 -10.62 8.87 -15.85
C THR A 314 -12.12 9.09 -15.92
N SER A 315 -12.92 8.35 -15.12
CA SER A 315 -14.37 8.53 -15.02
C SER A 315 -14.74 9.83 -14.32
N THR A 316 -15.64 10.59 -14.93
CA THR A 316 -16.30 11.77 -14.33
C THR A 316 -17.50 11.39 -13.46
N ASN A 317 -17.90 10.11 -13.45
CA ASN A 317 -19.04 9.63 -12.67
C ASN A 317 -18.66 9.39 -11.20
N LYS A 318 -19.30 10.12 -10.28
CA LYS A 318 -19.09 10.01 -8.83
C LYS A 318 -19.33 8.60 -8.28
N ASN A 319 -20.33 7.86 -8.76
CA ASN A 319 -20.63 6.52 -8.25
C ASN A 319 -19.51 5.53 -8.59
N VAL A 320 -18.95 5.63 -9.81
CA VAL A 320 -17.79 4.84 -10.23
C VAL A 320 -16.57 5.20 -9.36
N ALA A 321 -16.34 6.49 -9.12
CA ALA A 321 -15.27 6.97 -8.26
C ALA A 321 -15.41 6.47 -6.80
N LYS A 322 -16.63 6.52 -6.24
CA LYS A 322 -16.96 6.02 -4.89
C LYS A 322 -16.76 4.53 -4.76
N GLN A 323 -17.17 3.76 -5.76
CA GLN A 323 -16.96 2.31 -5.79
C GLN A 323 -15.46 1.96 -5.77
N LYS A 324 -14.66 2.58 -6.66
CA LYS A 324 -13.21 2.38 -6.70
C LYS A 324 -12.53 2.76 -5.38
N LEU A 325 -12.89 3.91 -4.82
CA LEU A 325 -12.34 4.35 -3.53
C LEU A 325 -12.72 3.41 -2.39
N PHE A 326 -13.95 2.90 -2.36
CA PHE A 326 -14.39 1.95 -1.33
C PHE A 326 -13.59 0.64 -1.38
N GLU A 327 -13.42 0.10 -2.59
CA GLU A 327 -12.62 -1.11 -2.83
C GLU A 327 -11.16 -0.91 -2.43
N ALA A 328 -10.55 0.21 -2.85
CA ALA A 328 -9.19 0.56 -2.49
C ALA A 328 -9.03 0.76 -0.97
N TYR A 329 -9.98 1.41 -0.31
CA TYR A 329 -9.98 1.64 1.14
C TYR A 329 -9.99 0.32 1.94
N LEU A 330 -10.88 -0.61 1.60
CA LEU A 330 -10.94 -1.91 2.26
C LEU A 330 -9.66 -2.72 2.05
N ARG A 331 -9.17 -2.79 0.82
CA ARG A 331 -7.94 -3.53 0.49
C ARG A 331 -6.71 -2.94 1.17
N ALA A 332 -6.62 -1.61 1.23
CA ALA A 332 -5.46 -0.94 1.81
C ALA A 332 -5.40 -1.22 3.31
N ARG A 333 -6.54 -1.18 4.00
CA ARG A 333 -6.61 -1.57 5.42
C ARG A 333 -6.28 -3.05 5.64
N GLN A 334 -6.69 -3.92 4.73
CA GLN A 334 -6.36 -5.34 4.79
C GLN A 334 -4.87 -5.61 4.59
N LEU A 335 -4.19 -4.84 3.72
CA LEU A 335 -2.77 -5.02 3.38
C LEU A 335 -1.81 -4.25 4.29
N GLY A 336 -2.13 -3.00 4.64
CA GLY A 336 -1.28 -2.10 5.43
C GLY A 336 -1.76 -1.84 6.85
N GLY A 337 -2.88 -2.44 7.26
CA GLY A 337 -3.47 -2.23 8.57
C GLY A 337 -4.23 -0.93 8.74
N ASP A 338 -4.52 -0.58 9.99
CA ASP A 338 -5.22 0.66 10.32
C ASP A 338 -4.41 1.92 9.93
N GLU A 339 -3.10 1.76 9.73
CA GLU A 339 -2.21 2.84 9.29
C GLU A 339 -2.16 3.08 7.80
N ALA A 340 -2.75 2.19 7.02
CA ALA A 340 -2.87 2.38 5.59
C ALA A 340 -3.66 3.64 5.26
N ARG A 341 -3.21 4.34 4.22
CA ARG A 341 -3.91 5.51 3.66
C ARG A 341 -4.25 5.29 2.21
N VAL A 342 -5.34 5.89 1.78
CA VAL A 342 -5.87 5.71 0.43
C VAL A 342 -6.05 7.03 -0.30
N GLY A 343 -5.48 7.11 -1.48
CA GLY A 343 -5.67 8.18 -2.44
C GLY A 343 -6.63 7.76 -3.55
N LEU A 344 -7.43 8.69 -4.04
CA LEU A 344 -8.15 8.55 -5.30
C LEU A 344 -7.79 9.71 -6.21
N VAL A 345 -7.24 9.41 -7.39
CA VAL A 345 -7.03 10.37 -8.47
C VAL A 345 -8.16 10.17 -9.48
N CYS A 346 -9.09 11.11 -9.58
CA CYS A 346 -10.29 10.95 -10.39
C CYS A 346 -10.66 12.16 -11.25
N ALA A 347 -11.35 11.93 -12.36
CA ALA A 347 -11.80 13.01 -13.24
C ALA A 347 -13.07 13.73 -12.73
N TYR A 348 -13.55 13.43 -11.51
CA TYR A 348 -14.73 14.09 -10.94
C TYR A 348 -14.38 15.49 -10.43
N GLU A 349 -15.00 16.52 -11.00
CA GLU A 349 -14.65 17.93 -10.75
C GLU A 349 -14.82 18.36 -9.28
N ASN A 350 -15.79 17.80 -8.56
CA ASN A 350 -16.08 18.20 -7.18
C ASN A 350 -15.45 17.24 -6.16
N ALA A 351 -14.15 16.95 -6.36
CA ALA A 351 -13.35 16.07 -5.51
C ALA A 351 -13.37 16.49 -4.03
N TYR A 352 -13.28 17.79 -3.74
CA TYR A 352 -13.31 18.31 -2.37
C TYR A 352 -14.59 17.96 -1.61
N ARG A 353 -15.77 18.18 -2.20
CA ARG A 353 -17.04 17.84 -1.55
C ARG A 353 -17.18 16.33 -1.40
N PHE A 354 -16.71 15.58 -2.40
CA PHE A 354 -16.73 14.13 -2.37
C PHE A 354 -15.82 13.55 -1.27
N GLU A 355 -14.62 14.10 -1.09
CA GLU A 355 -13.70 13.75 0.00
C GLU A 355 -14.38 13.95 1.35
N LYS A 356 -14.96 15.15 1.58
CA LYS A 356 -15.67 15.46 2.83
C LYS A 356 -16.80 14.49 3.14
N GLU A 357 -17.63 14.17 2.14
CA GLU A 357 -18.73 13.23 2.28
C GLU A 357 -18.23 11.84 2.70
N VAL A 358 -17.23 11.30 1.99
CA VAL A 358 -16.70 9.96 2.25
C VAL A 358 -15.99 9.88 3.59
N VAL A 359 -15.16 10.87 3.92
CA VAL A 359 -14.45 10.91 5.20
C VAL A 359 -15.43 10.94 6.37
N GLN A 360 -16.51 11.70 6.26
CA GLN A 360 -17.56 11.77 7.28
C GLN A 360 -18.36 10.46 7.37
N GLU A 361 -18.81 9.91 6.23
CA GLU A 361 -19.60 8.68 6.19
C GLU A 361 -18.84 7.47 6.72
N TRP A 362 -17.53 7.38 6.44
CA TRP A 362 -16.72 6.19 6.76
C TRP A 362 -15.86 6.36 8.01
N LEU A 363 -15.96 7.51 8.69
CA LEU A 363 -15.15 7.88 9.86
C LEU A 363 -13.64 7.73 9.56
N ALA A 364 -13.22 8.10 8.36
CA ALA A 364 -11.89 7.85 7.81
C ALA A 364 -10.98 9.10 7.86
N GLN A 365 -11.10 9.89 8.93
CA GLN A 365 -10.37 11.15 9.08
C GLN A 365 -8.85 10.92 8.95
N GLY A 366 -8.21 11.67 8.05
CA GLY A 366 -6.76 11.55 7.78
C GLY A 366 -6.34 10.29 7.01
N LYS A 367 -7.27 9.38 6.68
CA LYS A 367 -6.96 8.13 5.97
C LYS A 367 -7.27 8.18 4.48
N ILE A 368 -8.13 9.09 4.04
CA ILE A 368 -8.57 9.22 2.63
C ILE A 368 -8.20 10.60 2.08
N LYS A 369 -7.72 10.63 0.83
CA LYS A 369 -7.51 11.85 0.05
C LYS A 369 -8.03 11.67 -1.37
N ILE A 370 -8.67 12.69 -1.94
CA ILE A 370 -9.18 12.68 -3.31
C ILE A 370 -8.61 13.85 -4.10
N PHE A 371 -7.95 13.55 -5.21
CA PHE A 371 -7.37 14.51 -6.14
C PHE A 371 -8.22 14.56 -7.42
N GLY A 372 -8.90 15.68 -7.63
CA GLY A 372 -9.70 15.94 -8.82
C GLY A 372 -8.88 16.62 -9.92
N PRO A 373 -9.49 16.92 -11.08
CA PRO A 373 -8.79 17.54 -12.21
C PRO A 373 -8.06 18.84 -11.86
N ARG A 374 -8.56 19.60 -10.87
CA ARG A 374 -7.98 20.88 -10.46
C ARG A 374 -6.63 20.71 -9.75
N GLU A 375 -6.48 19.61 -9.02
CA GLU A 375 -5.25 19.27 -8.30
C GLU A 375 -4.25 18.55 -9.20
N TRP A 376 -4.65 18.06 -10.38
CA TRP A 376 -3.76 17.29 -11.25
C TRP A 376 -2.51 18.06 -11.68
N PRO A 377 -2.55 19.31 -12.16
CA PRO A 377 -1.34 20.01 -12.62
C PRO A 377 -0.23 20.13 -11.57
N ASP A 378 -0.61 20.20 -10.29
CA ASP A 378 0.29 20.33 -9.14
C ASP A 378 0.28 19.05 -8.27
N LEU A 379 0.00 17.88 -8.87
CA LEU A 379 -0.25 16.65 -8.13
C LEU A 379 0.96 16.24 -7.27
N ALA A 380 2.20 16.42 -7.74
CA ALA A 380 3.40 16.14 -6.96
C ALA A 380 3.40 16.88 -5.61
N ALA A 381 3.04 18.17 -5.60
CA ALA A 381 2.98 18.97 -4.37
C ALA A 381 1.86 18.48 -3.42
N HIS A 382 0.70 18.13 -3.98
CA HIS A 382 -0.41 17.62 -3.19
C HIS A 382 -0.17 16.20 -2.63
N LEU A 383 0.50 15.33 -3.40
CA LEU A 383 0.95 14.02 -2.92
C LEU A 383 1.94 14.20 -1.78
N LYS A 384 2.92 15.10 -1.93
CA LYS A 384 3.89 15.42 -0.89
C LYS A 384 3.21 15.84 0.41
N GLU A 385 2.28 16.80 0.37
CA GLU A 385 1.54 17.25 1.55
C GLU A 385 0.77 16.10 2.22
N TRP A 386 0.09 15.28 1.42
CA TRP A 386 -0.67 14.15 1.93
C TRP A 386 0.21 13.06 2.57
N LEU A 387 1.36 12.75 1.97
CA LEU A 387 2.29 11.71 2.43
C LEU A 387 2.96 12.06 3.77
N ILE A 388 3.15 13.36 4.07
CA ILE A 388 3.80 13.82 5.31
C ILE A 388 2.82 14.17 6.43
N THR A 389 1.53 14.37 6.12
CA THR A 389 0.51 14.62 7.15
C THR A 389 0.49 13.42 8.11
N GLN A 390 0.33 13.61 9.42
CA GLN A 390 0.17 12.52 10.40
C GLN A 390 -1.26 12.43 10.91
#